data_AF-A0AA39KCZ1-F1
#
_entry.id   AF-A0AA39KCZ1-F1
#
_cell.length_a   1.000
_cell.length_b   1.000
_cell.length_c   1.000
_cell.angle_alpha   90.00
_cell.angle_beta   90.00
_cell.angle_gamma   90.00
#
_symmetry.space_group_name_H-M   'P 1'
#
loop_
_entity.id
_entity.type
_entity.pdbx_description
1 polymer ?
#
loop_
_entity_poly.entity_id
_entity_poly.type
_entity_poly.pdbx_seq_one_letter_code
_entity_poly.pdbx_strand_id
1 'polypeptide(L)'
;MQQATTNFGYKAEGVAGLVFASQAPGTIPFYRIHQYTTFFEHFYTTDVNERNNAIHNLGYQDEGIAGYIYPSALCCSVPFYRLYNGVVHDHFYTTSQNERNIAVQKDGYVYEGIAGYILPV
;
A
#
# COMPACT_ATOMS: atom_id res chain seq x y z
N MET A 1 -12.89 0.17 -6.59
CA MET A 1 -12.75 1.49 -7.26
C MET A 1 -14.08 2.03 -7.81
N GLN A 2 -14.86 1.26 -8.59
CA GLN A 2 -16.06 1.78 -9.28
C GLN A 2 -17.16 2.37 -8.36
N GLN A 3 -17.34 1.81 -7.16
CA GLN A 3 -18.24 2.37 -6.15
C GLN A 3 -17.71 3.70 -5.57
N ALA A 4 -16.40 3.80 -5.34
CA ALA A 4 -15.74 5.01 -4.86
C ALA A 4 -15.91 6.18 -5.84
N THR A 5 -15.68 5.92 -7.13
CA THR A 5 -15.74 6.95 -8.18
C THR A 5 -17.16 7.42 -8.50
N THR A 6 -18.15 6.54 -8.31
CA THR A 6 -19.55 6.84 -8.66
C THR A 6 -20.31 7.48 -7.50
N ASN A 7 -20.03 7.07 -6.26
CA ASN A 7 -20.85 7.45 -5.11
C ASN A 7 -20.16 8.40 -4.12
N PHE A 8 -18.84 8.56 -4.20
CA PHE A 8 -18.07 9.28 -3.18
C PHE A 8 -17.15 10.36 -3.78
N GLY A 9 -17.33 10.72 -5.06
CA GLY A 9 -16.62 11.84 -5.70
C GLY A 9 -15.14 11.58 -5.99
N TYR A 10 -14.63 10.35 -5.78
CA TYR A 10 -13.25 10.02 -6.08
C TYR A 10 -12.98 10.06 -7.59
N LYS A 11 -11.82 10.57 -7.97
CA LYS A 11 -11.33 10.50 -9.34
C LYS A 11 -10.41 9.29 -9.49
N ALA A 12 -10.65 8.47 -10.51
CA ALA A 12 -9.72 7.42 -10.87
C ALA A 12 -8.46 8.06 -11.48
N GLU A 13 -7.29 7.74 -10.93
CA GLU A 13 -5.98 8.21 -11.43
C GLU A 13 -5.25 7.14 -12.26
N GLY A 14 -5.93 6.01 -12.52
CA GLY A 14 -5.39 4.89 -13.27
C GLY A 14 -5.00 3.72 -12.36
N VAL A 15 -4.20 2.80 -12.92
CA VAL A 15 -3.67 1.64 -12.20
C VAL A 15 -2.21 1.92 -11.90
N ALA A 16 -1.83 1.89 -10.62
CA ALA A 16 -0.46 2.20 -10.19
C ALA A 16 0.56 1.12 -10.60
N GLY A 17 0.09 -0.13 -10.75
CA GLY A 17 0.87 -1.28 -11.17
C GLY A 17 0.09 -2.59 -10.98
N LEU A 18 0.74 -3.71 -11.30
CA LEU A 18 0.18 -5.05 -11.20
C LEU A 18 0.92 -5.87 -10.14
N VAL A 19 0.17 -6.66 -9.37
CA VAL A 19 0.68 -7.63 -8.40
C VAL A 19 0.35 -9.05 -8.86
N PHE A 20 1.08 -10.05 -8.37
CA PHE A 20 0.78 -11.45 -8.67
C PHE A 20 -0.41 -11.93 -7.83
N ALA A 21 -1.40 -12.56 -8.46
CA ALA A 21 -2.57 -13.10 -7.76
C ALA A 21 -2.25 -14.37 -6.93
N SER A 22 -1.19 -15.09 -7.30
CA SER A 22 -0.69 -16.28 -6.61
C SER A 22 0.82 -16.20 -6.40
N GLN A 23 1.32 -16.97 -5.44
CA GLN A 23 2.74 -17.06 -5.14
C GLN A 23 3.52 -17.47 -6.39
N ALA A 24 4.51 -16.66 -6.76
CA ALA A 24 5.42 -16.91 -7.87
C ALA A 24 6.87 -17.01 -7.36
N PRO A 25 7.80 -17.58 -8.14
CA PRO A 25 9.21 -17.59 -7.77
C PRO A 25 9.73 -16.17 -7.50
N GLY A 26 10.37 -15.97 -6.35
CA GLY A 26 10.98 -14.70 -5.96
C GLY A 26 10.00 -13.63 -5.44
N THR A 27 8.70 -13.91 -5.35
CA THR A 27 7.75 -12.98 -4.73
C THR A 27 7.51 -13.31 -3.25
N ILE A 28 6.97 -12.36 -2.51
CA ILE A 28 6.53 -12.54 -1.12
C ILE A 28 5.10 -12.03 -0.93
N PRO A 29 4.37 -12.50 0.09
CA PRO A 29 3.03 -12.01 0.36
C PRO A 29 2.99 -10.51 0.64
N PHE A 30 1.99 -9.85 0.08
CA PHE A 30 1.63 -8.46 0.38
C PHE A 30 0.28 -8.48 1.09
N TYR A 31 0.33 -8.26 2.40
CA TYR A 31 -0.83 -8.35 3.27
C TYR A 31 -1.66 -7.07 3.21
N ARG A 32 -2.97 -7.20 3.38
CA ARG A 32 -3.89 -6.07 3.59
C ARG A 32 -4.47 -6.15 4.99
N ILE A 33 -4.40 -5.04 5.71
CA ILE A 33 -4.83 -4.92 7.09
C ILE A 33 -5.74 -3.70 7.20
N HIS A 34 -6.84 -3.80 7.95
CA HIS A 34 -7.85 -2.74 8.04
C HIS A 34 -8.24 -2.40 9.47
N GLN A 35 -8.39 -1.11 9.77
CA GLN A 35 -8.94 -0.64 11.05
C GLN A 35 -10.42 -0.30 10.92
N TYR A 36 -11.29 -1.11 11.50
CA TYR A 36 -12.75 -0.97 11.41
C TYR A 36 -13.40 -0.02 12.43
N THR A 37 -12.67 0.57 13.38
CA THR A 37 -13.30 1.28 14.51
C THR A 37 -12.96 2.76 14.64
N THR A 38 -11.69 3.15 14.54
CA THR A 38 -11.21 4.50 14.87
C THR A 38 -10.90 5.29 13.62
N PHE A 39 -10.10 4.71 12.72
CA PHE A 39 -9.55 5.42 11.57
C PHE A 39 -10.14 4.99 10.23
N PHE A 40 -10.78 3.81 10.15
CA PHE A 40 -11.39 3.31 8.91
C PHE A 40 -10.40 3.27 7.73
N GLU A 41 -9.15 2.91 8.02
CA GLU A 41 -8.02 2.95 7.09
C GLU A 41 -7.48 1.55 6.79
N HIS A 42 -7.03 1.36 5.55
CA HIS A 42 -6.30 0.17 5.14
C HIS A 42 -4.82 0.49 4.95
N PHE A 43 -3.97 -0.42 5.38
CA PHE A 43 -2.57 -0.40 4.99
C PHE A 43 -2.12 -1.78 4.50
N TYR A 44 -0.99 -1.76 3.81
CA TYR A 44 -0.43 -2.92 3.18
C TYR A 44 1.04 -3.07 3.54
N THR A 45 1.45 -4.31 3.79
CA THR A 45 2.82 -4.58 4.20
C THR A 45 3.29 -5.94 3.73
N THR A 46 4.60 -6.04 3.51
CA THR A 46 5.32 -7.30 3.34
C THR A 46 5.96 -7.78 4.64
N ASP A 47 5.98 -6.94 5.69
CA ASP A 47 6.54 -7.27 7.00
C ASP A 47 5.50 -7.98 7.87
N VAL A 48 5.76 -9.26 8.14
CA VAL A 48 4.94 -10.10 9.01
C VAL A 48 4.90 -9.56 10.45
N ASN A 49 5.97 -8.92 10.93
CA ASN A 49 6.02 -8.36 12.27
C ASN A 49 5.13 -7.12 12.39
N GLU A 50 5.14 -6.24 11.38
CA GLU A 50 4.25 -5.08 11.32
C GLU A 50 2.78 -5.51 11.27
N ARG A 51 2.45 -6.49 10.42
CA ARG A 51 1.12 -7.11 10.39
C ARG A 51 0.71 -7.65 11.75
N ASN A 52 1.56 -8.46 12.38
CA ASN A 52 1.24 -9.08 13.67
C ASN A 52 1.09 -8.03 14.78
N ASN A 53 1.93 -7.00 14.80
CA ASN A 53 1.81 -5.89 15.74
C ASN A 53 0.48 -5.13 15.55
N ALA A 54 0.09 -4.85 14.31
CA ALA A 54 -1.16 -4.16 14.03
C ALA A 54 -2.39 -4.95 14.54
N ILE A 55 -2.39 -6.26 14.32
CA ILE A 55 -3.47 -7.16 14.74
C ILE A 55 -3.53 -7.28 16.27
N HIS A 56 -2.38 -7.54 16.90
CA HIS A 56 -2.35 -7.90 18.32
C HIS A 56 -2.38 -6.69 19.26
N ASN A 57 -1.84 -5.54 18.82
CA ASN A 57 -1.60 -4.40 19.71
C ASN A 57 -2.34 -3.13 19.29
N LEU A 58 -2.72 -2.99 18.01
CA LEU A 58 -3.27 -1.73 17.48
C LEU A 58 -4.75 -1.82 17.06
N GLY A 59 -5.38 -2.99 17.23
CA GLY A 59 -6.81 -3.18 16.98
C GLY A 59 -7.20 -3.31 15.50
N TYR A 60 -6.23 -3.56 14.62
CA TYR A 60 -6.51 -3.82 13.21
C TYR A 60 -6.95 -5.27 12.98
N GLN A 61 -7.63 -5.50 11.85
CA GLN A 61 -8.00 -6.83 11.39
C GLN A 61 -7.22 -7.21 10.13
N ASP A 62 -6.75 -8.44 10.10
CA ASP A 62 -6.10 -9.01 8.92
C ASP A 62 -7.15 -9.38 7.87
N GLU A 63 -6.99 -8.85 6.66
CA GLU A 63 -7.82 -9.21 5.51
C GLU A 63 -7.11 -10.21 4.58
N GLY A 64 -5.93 -10.67 4.98
CA GLY A 64 -5.16 -11.69 4.29
C GLY A 64 -4.25 -11.12 3.21
N ILE A 65 -3.91 -12.00 2.25
CA ILE A 65 -2.96 -11.69 1.18
C ILE A 65 -3.70 -10.97 0.05
N ALA A 66 -3.38 -9.69 -0.17
CA ALA A 66 -3.91 -8.92 -1.30
C ALA A 66 -3.24 -9.28 -2.62
N GLY A 67 -2.01 -9.79 -2.57
CA GLY A 67 -1.27 -10.29 -3.71
C GLY A 67 0.16 -10.65 -3.31
N TYR A 68 1.00 -10.90 -4.30
CA TYR A 68 2.42 -11.17 -4.09
C TYR A 68 3.24 -10.18 -4.91
N ILE A 69 4.32 -9.66 -4.33
CA ILE A 69 5.18 -8.64 -4.93
C ILE A 69 6.64 -9.03 -4.77
N TYR A 70 7.54 -8.41 -5.55
CA TYR A 70 8.97 -8.66 -5.39
C TYR A 70 9.52 -7.89 -4.19
N PRO A 71 10.33 -8.51 -3.30
CA PRO A 71 10.95 -7.81 -2.18
C PRO A 71 12.11 -6.88 -2.62
N SER A 72 12.63 -7.08 -3.83
CA SER A 72 13.71 -6.30 -4.42
C SER A 72 13.45 -6.07 -5.91
N ALA A 73 14.17 -5.12 -6.52
CA ALA A 73 14.07 -4.86 -7.95
C ALA A 73 14.37 -6.12 -8.76
N LEU A 74 13.44 -6.53 -9.63
CA LEU A 74 13.55 -7.72 -10.48
C LEU A 74 12.64 -7.58 -11.71
N CYS A 75 13.07 -8.08 -12.88
CA CYS A 75 12.21 -8.19 -14.07
C CYS A 75 11.43 -6.92 -14.44
N CYS A 76 12.13 -5.80 -14.69
CA CYS A 76 11.51 -4.51 -15.03
C CYS A 76 10.48 -4.01 -14.01
N SER A 77 10.48 -4.54 -12.78
CA SER A 77 9.62 -4.05 -11.72
C SER A 77 9.98 -2.64 -11.32
N VAL A 78 8.97 -1.91 -10.87
CA VAL A 78 9.09 -0.53 -10.39
C VAL A 78 8.88 -0.50 -8.89
N PRO A 79 9.58 0.40 -8.16
CA PRO A 79 9.39 0.55 -6.73
C PRO A 79 7.97 1.02 -6.42
N PHE A 80 7.35 0.39 -5.44
CA PHE A 80 6.07 0.81 -4.89
C PHE A 80 6.31 1.51 -3.54
N TYR A 81 6.28 2.84 -3.57
CA TYR A 81 6.58 3.68 -2.43
C TYR A 81 5.41 3.66 -1.44
N ARG A 82 5.74 3.59 -0.15
CA ARG A 82 4.79 3.75 0.96
C ARG A 82 5.06 5.04 1.71
N LEU A 83 3.98 5.74 2.03
CA LEU A 83 4.00 6.96 2.81
C LEU A 83 2.88 6.92 3.85
N TYR A 84 3.07 7.62 4.97
CA TYR A 84 2.09 7.71 6.03
C TYR A 84 1.88 9.15 6.48
N ASN A 85 0.62 9.55 6.69
CA ASN A 85 0.27 10.81 7.33
C ASN A 85 -0.40 10.53 8.68
N GLY A 86 0.35 10.77 9.77
CA GLY A 86 -0.12 10.53 11.13
C GLY A 86 -1.18 11.51 11.65
N VAL A 87 -1.47 12.61 10.94
CA VAL A 87 -2.52 13.56 11.33
C VAL A 87 -3.89 13.07 10.87
N VAL A 88 -3.97 12.55 9.65
CA VAL A 88 -5.22 12.01 9.09
C VAL A 88 -5.31 10.48 9.18
N HIS A 89 -4.26 9.83 9.67
CA HIS A 89 -4.13 8.38 9.78
C HIS A 89 -4.36 7.65 8.45
N ASP A 90 -3.62 8.07 7.42
CA ASP A 90 -3.75 7.53 6.07
C ASP A 90 -2.42 7.03 5.50
N HIS A 91 -2.48 5.90 4.79
CA HIS A 91 -1.36 5.34 4.06
C HIS A 91 -1.53 5.58 2.56
N PHE A 92 -0.54 6.22 1.96
CA PHE A 92 -0.49 6.49 0.54
C PHE A 92 0.57 5.62 -0.14
N TYR A 93 0.19 5.02 -1.28
CA TYR A 93 1.07 4.18 -2.07
C TYR A 93 1.12 4.64 -3.53
N THR A 94 2.33 4.76 -4.09
CA THR A 94 2.51 5.20 -5.48
C THR A 94 3.78 4.61 -6.10
N THR A 95 3.78 4.42 -7.42
CA THR A 95 5.00 4.14 -8.20
C THR A 95 5.64 5.42 -8.76
N SER A 96 4.93 6.56 -8.68
CA SER A 96 5.39 7.86 -9.15
C SER A 96 6.29 8.53 -8.11
N GLN A 97 7.56 8.70 -8.48
CA GLN A 97 8.51 9.44 -7.63
C GLN A 97 8.09 10.90 -7.44
N ASN A 98 7.41 11.50 -8.43
CA ASN A 98 6.92 12.88 -8.33
C ASN A 98 5.78 13.00 -7.33
N GLU A 99 4.80 12.09 -7.35
CA GLU A 99 3.71 12.07 -6.36
C GLU A 99 4.24 11.86 -4.95
N ARG A 100 5.16 10.91 -4.76
CA ARG A 100 5.85 10.71 -3.48
C ARG A 100 6.48 12.02 -2.99
N ASN A 101 7.20 12.73 -3.86
CA ASN A 101 7.87 13.97 -3.47
C ASN A 101 6.88 15.09 -3.12
N ILE A 102 5.79 15.22 -3.88
CA ILE A 102 4.73 16.20 -3.62
C ILE A 102 4.06 15.90 -2.26
N ALA A 103 3.69 14.63 -2.03
CA ALA A 103 3.03 14.21 -0.80
C ALA A 103 3.88 14.55 0.45
N VAL A 104 5.20 14.34 0.36
CA VAL A 104 6.14 14.69 1.43
C VAL A 104 6.28 16.20 1.61
N GLN A 105 6.40 16.95 0.51
CA GLN A 105 6.70 18.38 0.58
C GLN A 105 5.49 19.26 0.88
N LYS A 106 4.29 18.82 0.52
CA LYS A 106 3.09 19.65 0.50
C LYS A 106 1.92 19.08 1.28
N ASP A 107 1.80 17.75 1.36
CA ASP A 107 0.58 17.11 1.85
C ASP A 107 0.76 16.47 3.25
N GLY A 108 1.92 16.66 3.87
CA GLY A 108 2.19 16.25 5.26
C GLY A 108 2.48 14.75 5.43
N TYR A 109 2.74 14.03 4.34
CA TYR A 109 3.13 12.63 4.40
C TYR A 109 4.60 12.44 4.78
N VAL A 110 4.90 11.38 5.50
CA VAL A 110 6.25 10.92 5.78
C VAL A 110 6.54 9.73 4.87
N TYR A 111 7.69 9.75 4.19
CA TYR A 111 8.13 8.63 3.37
C TYR A 111 8.64 7.49 4.27
N GLU A 112 8.02 6.32 4.14
CA GLU A 112 8.32 5.14 4.97
C GLU A 112 9.20 4.10 4.25
N GLY A 113 9.44 4.28 2.95
CA GLY A 113 10.30 3.38 2.18
C GLY A 113 9.59 2.76 0.98
N ILE A 114 10.18 1.67 0.49
CA ILE A 114 9.64 0.86 -0.61
C ILE A 114 8.90 -0.32 0.03
N ALA A 115 7.58 -0.40 -0.15
CA ALA A 115 6.79 -1.54 0.35
C ALA A 115 7.13 -2.84 -0.39
N GLY A 116 7.56 -2.71 -1.64
CA GLY A 116 8.11 -3.75 -2.50
C GLY A 116 8.15 -3.26 -3.94
N TYR A 117 8.28 -4.19 -4.88
CA TYR A 117 8.36 -3.86 -6.30
C TYR A 117 7.25 -4.59 -7.06
N ILE A 118 6.51 -3.82 -7.88
CA ILE A 118 5.35 -4.29 -8.64
C ILE A 118 5.62 -4.17 -10.13
N LEU A 119 4.84 -4.87 -10.96
CA LEU A 119 4.98 -4.79 -12.40
C LEU A 119 4.34 -3.48 -12.91
N PRO A 120 4.98 -2.76 -13.85
CA PRO A 120 4.39 -1.58 -14.46
C PRO A 120 3.16 -1.96 -15.33
N VAL A 121 2.31 -0.96 -15.60
CA VAL A 121 1.18 -1.05 -16.54
C VAL A 121 1.52 -0.50 -17.92
#